data_AF-A0A842XQS2-F1
#
_entry.id   AF-A0A842XQS2-F1
#
_cell.length_a   1.000
_cell.length_b   1.000
_cell.length_c   1.000
_cell.angle_alpha   90.00
_cell.angle_beta   90.00
_cell.angle_gamma   90.00
#
_symmetry.space_group_name_H-M   'P 1'
#
loop_
_entity.id
_entity.type
_entity.pdbx_description
1 polymer ?
#
loop_
_entity_poly.entity_id
_entity_poly.type
_entity_poly.pdbx_seq_one_letter_code
_entity_poly.pdbx_strand_id
1 'polypeptide(L)'
;MLLVSGKYYETRKALLLALPLAKEYGASIDILAVITDDKQVELAKGNADRLSKMCTRVNVPHEVHIVRSKSRVDAVLQAAKKCDLLVMGAGAQTAIEKTLFGTVYDRIIRSVDVPVMVLKTTNVNKTLQPGTSVSFPTFMPPGRT
;
A
#
# COMPACT_ATOMS: atom_id res chain seq x y z
N MET A 1 -4.09 -4.27 -13.33
CA MET A 1 -3.35 -4.93 -12.23
C MET A 1 -3.09 -3.94 -11.10
N LEU A 2 -3.34 -4.33 -9.85
CA LEU A 2 -3.09 -3.52 -8.65
C LEU A 2 -1.80 -3.99 -7.99
N LEU A 3 -0.94 -3.08 -7.54
CA LEU A 3 0.25 -3.40 -6.75
C LEU A 3 -0.02 -3.10 -5.28
N VAL A 4 0.12 -4.10 -4.41
CA VAL A 4 -0.02 -3.94 -2.96
C VAL A 4 1.36 -3.99 -2.32
N SER A 5 1.73 -2.93 -1.58
CA SER A 5 3.00 -2.87 -0.85
C SER A 5 2.86 -2.22 0.52
N GLY A 6 3.74 -2.58 1.45
CA GLY A 6 3.72 -2.08 2.81
C GLY A 6 4.77 -2.75 3.68
N LYS A 7 4.84 -2.33 4.93
CA LYS A 7 5.49 -3.10 5.99
C LYS A 7 4.60 -4.30 6.39
N TYR A 8 5.18 -5.21 7.15
CA TYR A 8 4.61 -6.53 7.47
C TYR A 8 3.12 -6.53 7.81
N TYR A 9 2.68 -5.66 8.72
CA TYR A 9 1.29 -5.62 9.21
C TYR A 9 0.38 -4.76 8.35
N GLU A 10 0.96 -3.77 7.67
CA GLU A 10 0.27 -2.78 6.89
C GLU A 10 -0.16 -3.33 5.53
N THR A 11 0.62 -4.23 4.93
CA THR A 11 0.29 -4.89 3.66
C THR A 11 -1.03 -5.65 3.73
N ARG A 12 -1.38 -6.27 4.87
CA ARG A 12 -2.67 -6.94 5.04
C ARG A 12 -3.84 -5.97 4.94
N LYS A 13 -3.75 -4.80 5.57
CA LYS A 13 -4.84 -3.82 5.56
C LYS A 13 -4.97 -3.17 4.17
N ALA A 14 -3.83 -2.91 3.51
CA ALA A 14 -3.81 -2.48 2.12
C ALA A 14 -4.49 -3.50 1.20
N LEU A 15 -4.19 -4.79 1.39
CA LEU A 15 -4.82 -5.86 0.63
C LEU A 15 -6.34 -5.91 0.84
N LEU A 16 -6.82 -5.70 2.07
CA LEU A 16 -8.27 -5.68 2.34
C LEU A 16 -9.02 -4.58 1.58
N LEU A 17 -8.37 -3.46 1.25
CA LEU A 17 -8.95 -2.44 0.37
C LEU A 17 -8.80 -2.77 -1.11
N ALA A 18 -7.69 -3.43 -1.48
CA ALA A 18 -7.43 -3.80 -2.87
C ALA A 18 -8.36 -4.94 -3.35
N LEU A 19 -8.75 -5.88 -2.47
CA LEU A 19 -9.54 -7.05 -2.86
C LEU A 19 -10.92 -6.71 -3.46
N PRO A 20 -11.76 -5.86 -2.83
CA PRO A 20 -13.03 -5.46 -3.44
C PRO A 20 -12.85 -4.76 -4.79
N LEU A 21 -11.84 -3.88 -4.91
CA LEU A 21 -11.54 -3.19 -6.16
C LEU A 21 -11.11 -4.17 -7.25
N ALA A 22 -10.17 -5.06 -6.94
CA ALA A 22 -9.70 -6.06 -7.87
C ALA A 22 -10.84 -6.97 -8.35
N LYS A 23 -11.74 -7.36 -7.44
CA LYS A 23 -12.89 -8.20 -7.77
C LYS A 23 -13.92 -7.45 -8.64
N GLU A 24 -14.26 -6.22 -8.27
CA GLU A 24 -15.24 -5.40 -9.00
C GLU A 24 -14.78 -5.10 -10.43
N TYR A 25 -13.49 -4.79 -10.60
CA TYR A 25 -12.92 -4.41 -11.89
C TYR A 25 -12.25 -5.58 -12.64
N GLY A 26 -12.36 -6.83 -12.16
CA GLY A 26 -11.74 -8.00 -12.79
C GLY A 26 -10.21 -7.94 -12.89
N ALA A 27 -9.55 -7.23 -11.99
CA ALA A 27 -8.10 -7.02 -12.01
C ALA A 27 -7.34 -8.06 -11.17
N SER A 28 -6.07 -8.29 -11.52
CA SER A 28 -5.13 -9.06 -10.71
C SER A 28 -4.44 -8.20 -9.64
N ILE A 29 -3.91 -8.85 -8.58
CA ILE A 29 -3.14 -8.22 -7.52
C ILE A 29 -1.71 -8.76 -7.48
N ASP A 30 -0.74 -7.86 -7.57
CA ASP A 30 0.67 -8.16 -7.28
C ASP A 30 0.99 -7.73 -5.84
N ILE A 31 1.46 -8.67 -5.02
CA ILE A 31 1.86 -8.43 -3.63
C ILE A 31 3.38 -8.30 -3.58
N LEU A 32 3.89 -7.11 -3.27
CA LEU A 32 5.33 -6.85 -3.18
C LEU A 32 5.81 -6.77 -1.73
N ALA A 33 6.69 -7.70 -1.36
CA ALA A 33 7.47 -7.66 -0.14
C ALA A 33 8.93 -7.30 -0.46
N VAL A 34 9.41 -6.20 0.12
CA VAL A 34 10.82 -5.78 -0.01
C VAL A 34 11.57 -6.16 1.25
N ILE A 35 12.61 -6.99 1.09
CA ILE A 35 13.49 -7.42 2.19
C ILE A 35 14.86 -6.76 2.07
N THR A 36 15.40 -6.32 3.21
CA THR A 36 16.75 -5.71 3.28
C THR A 36 17.82 -6.67 3.78
N ASP A 37 17.42 -7.68 4.56
CA ASP A 37 18.32 -8.63 5.22
C ASP A 37 17.71 -10.04 5.27
N ASP A 38 18.54 -11.07 5.47
CA ASP A 38 18.11 -12.47 5.48
C ASP A 38 17.19 -12.83 6.64
N LYS A 39 17.25 -12.10 7.76
CA LYS A 39 16.38 -12.35 8.93
C LYS A 39 14.91 -12.03 8.61
N GLN A 40 14.65 -11.21 7.58
CA GLN A 40 13.31 -10.86 7.14
C GLN A 40 12.69 -11.88 6.18
N VAL A 41 13.46 -12.85 5.64
CA VAL A 41 12.99 -13.75 4.59
C VAL A 41 11.82 -14.62 5.07
N GLU A 42 11.99 -15.32 6.20
CA GLU A 42 10.95 -16.22 6.72
C GLU A 42 9.71 -15.47 7.16
N LEU A 43 9.91 -14.29 7.74
CA LEU A 43 8.83 -13.38 8.06
C LEU A 43 8.06 -13.02 6.77
N ALA A 44 8.74 -12.46 5.76
CA ALA A 44 8.15 -12.05 4.50
C ALA A 44 7.37 -13.18 3.80
N LYS A 45 7.93 -14.40 3.74
CA LYS A 45 7.26 -15.58 3.21
C LYS A 45 5.99 -15.93 3.99
N GLY A 46 6.07 -15.93 5.32
CA GLY A 46 4.92 -16.24 6.17
C GLY A 46 3.77 -15.24 6.03
N ASN A 47 4.05 -13.96 5.74
CA ASN A 47 2.99 -13.00 5.42
C ASN A 47 2.49 -13.15 4.00
N ALA A 48 3.39 -13.31 3.03
CA ALA A 48 3.02 -13.57 1.64
C ALA A 48 2.05 -14.76 1.52
N ASP A 49 2.31 -15.88 2.19
CA ASP A 49 1.42 -17.04 2.21
C ASP A 49 0.03 -16.70 2.78
N ARG A 50 -0.02 -15.95 3.88
CA ARG A 50 -1.31 -15.50 4.47
C ARG A 50 -2.09 -14.60 3.51
N LEU A 51 -1.40 -13.67 2.84
CA LEU A 51 -2.00 -12.73 1.89
C LEU A 51 -2.48 -13.45 0.62
N SER A 52 -1.69 -14.39 0.12
CA SER A 52 -2.06 -15.26 -1.01
C SER A 52 -3.33 -16.04 -0.71
N LYS A 53 -3.40 -16.70 0.46
CA LYS A 53 -4.62 -17.41 0.92
C LYS A 53 -5.85 -16.50 0.99
N MET A 54 -5.68 -15.23 1.36
CA MET A 54 -6.79 -14.26 1.35
C MET A 54 -7.29 -13.97 -0.07
N CYS A 55 -6.39 -13.81 -1.04
CA CYS A 55 -6.73 -13.59 -2.45
C CYS A 55 -7.44 -14.82 -3.05
N THR A 56 -6.91 -16.02 -2.79
CA THR A 56 -7.52 -17.30 -3.22
C THR A 56 -8.93 -17.45 -2.68
N ARG A 57 -9.19 -17.13 -1.41
CA ARG A 57 -10.51 -17.27 -0.79
C ARG A 57 -11.60 -16.46 -1.49
N VAL A 58 -11.24 -15.34 -2.12
CA VAL A 58 -12.20 -14.47 -2.81
C VAL A 58 -12.11 -14.55 -4.34
N ASN A 59 -11.34 -15.52 -4.86
CA ASN A 59 -11.11 -15.78 -6.28
C ASN A 59 -10.53 -14.57 -7.06
N VAL A 60 -9.56 -13.88 -6.46
CA VAL A 60 -8.82 -12.80 -7.13
C VAL A 60 -7.47 -13.33 -7.63
N PRO A 61 -7.15 -13.23 -8.94
CA PRO A 61 -5.84 -13.59 -9.47
C PRO A 61 -4.74 -12.78 -8.78
N HIS A 62 -3.66 -13.43 -8.37
CA HIS A 62 -2.60 -12.74 -7.65
C HIS A 62 -1.23 -13.39 -7.83
N GLU A 63 -0.19 -12.57 -7.74
CA GLU A 63 1.20 -12.99 -7.66
C GLU A 63 1.88 -12.40 -6.42
N VAL A 64 2.89 -13.10 -5.91
CA VAL A 64 3.71 -12.65 -4.78
C VAL A 64 5.14 -12.45 -5.26
N HIS A 65 5.65 -11.24 -5.04
CA HIS A 65 7.01 -10.85 -5.35
C HIS A 65 7.77 -10.54 -4.06
N ILE A 66 8.75 -11.38 -3.72
CA ILE A 66 9.68 -11.11 -2.61
C ILE A 66 11.00 -10.66 -3.21
N VAL A 67 11.32 -9.37 -3.07
CA VAL A 67 12.48 -8.74 -3.70
C VAL A 67 13.47 -8.28 -2.64
N ARG A 68 14.74 -8.64 -2.83
CA ARG A 68 15.84 -8.11 -2.01
C ARG A 68 16.29 -6.77 -2.57
N SER A 69 16.23 -5.72 -1.77
CA SER A 69 16.68 -4.39 -2.16
C SER A 69 17.21 -3.61 -0.96
N LYS A 70 18.25 -2.80 -1.19
CA LYS A 70 18.75 -1.83 -0.20
C LYS A 70 17.82 -0.62 -0.05
N SER A 71 16.96 -0.38 -1.04
CA SER A 71 16.05 0.76 -1.09
C SER A 71 14.62 0.27 -1.36
N ARG A 72 13.77 0.41 -0.35
CA ARG A 72 12.34 0.12 -0.49
C ARG A 72 11.66 1.06 -1.46
N VAL A 73 12.11 2.32 -1.52
CA VAL A 73 11.57 3.30 -2.46
C VAL A 73 11.78 2.81 -3.88
N ASP A 74 13.01 2.49 -4.25
CA ASP A 74 13.34 2.12 -5.63
C ASP A 74 12.68 0.82 -6.05
N ALA A 75 12.61 -0.17 -5.13
CA ALA A 75 11.91 -1.42 -5.38
C ALA A 75 10.41 -1.21 -5.66
N VAL A 76 9.74 -0.35 -4.87
CA VAL A 76 8.33 -0.03 -5.09
C VAL A 76 8.14 0.77 -6.38
N LEU A 77 8.97 1.78 -6.64
CA LEU A 77 8.88 2.58 -7.87
C LEU A 77 9.08 1.71 -9.11
N GLN A 78 10.02 0.77 -9.09
CA GLN A 78 10.28 -0.12 -10.21
C GLN A 78 9.10 -1.08 -10.47
N ALA A 79 8.49 -1.62 -9.42
CA ALA A 79 7.31 -2.48 -9.55
C ALA A 79 6.07 -1.68 -9.99
N ALA A 80 5.89 -0.45 -9.49
CA ALA A 80 4.73 0.38 -9.77
C ALA A 80 4.60 0.82 -11.23
N LYS A 81 5.70 0.82 -12.01
CA LYS A 81 5.69 1.13 -13.44
C LYS A 81 4.76 0.25 -14.29
N LYS A 82 4.35 -0.92 -13.77
CA LYS A 82 3.53 -1.90 -14.49
C LYS A 82 2.11 -2.02 -13.95
N CYS A 83 1.74 -1.26 -12.91
CA CYS A 83 0.41 -1.35 -12.30
C CYS A 83 -0.46 -0.13 -12.63
N ASP A 84 -1.77 -0.30 -12.51
CA ASP A 84 -2.75 0.77 -12.74
C ASP A 84 -3.08 1.53 -11.45
N LEU A 85 -2.77 0.92 -10.30
CA LEU A 85 -3.00 1.46 -8.97
C LEU A 85 -1.97 0.88 -8.00
N LEU A 86 -1.29 1.76 -7.27
CA LEU A 86 -0.44 1.40 -6.14
C LEU A 86 -1.25 1.54 -4.83
N VAL A 87 -1.49 0.42 -4.15
CA VAL A 87 -2.16 0.38 -2.85
C VAL A 87 -1.13 0.16 -1.75
N MET A 88 -1.02 1.12 -0.83
CA MET A 88 -0.07 1.07 0.26
C MET A 88 -0.72 1.11 1.63
N GLY A 89 -0.20 0.31 2.55
CA GLY A 89 -0.49 0.45 3.97
C GLY A 89 0.59 1.30 4.63
N ALA A 90 0.20 2.42 5.25
CA ALA A 90 1.10 3.28 6.01
C ALA A 90 0.81 3.14 7.51
N GLY A 91 1.83 2.73 8.27
CA GLY A 91 1.75 2.49 9.71
C GLY A 91 1.50 3.78 10.52
N ALA A 92 1.25 3.62 11.82
CA ALA A 92 1.18 4.76 12.74
C ALA A 92 2.55 5.46 12.80
N GLN A 93 2.55 6.78 12.59
CA GLN A 93 3.74 7.60 12.76
C GLN A 93 3.86 8.05 14.21
N THR A 94 5.09 8.31 14.66
CA THR A 94 5.33 9.01 15.92
C THR A 94 4.96 10.49 15.75
N ALA A 95 4.44 11.13 16.81
CA ALA A 95 3.89 12.50 16.77
C ALA A 95 4.89 13.61 16.37
N ILE A 96 6.16 13.26 16.15
CA ILE A 96 7.26 14.18 15.83
C ILE A 96 7.51 14.25 14.30
N GLU A 97 6.94 13.34 13.51
CA GLU A 97 7.11 13.35 12.06
C GLU A 97 6.25 14.44 11.39
N LYS A 98 6.89 15.46 10.80
CA LYS A 98 6.24 16.52 10.00
C LYS A 98 5.69 16.04 8.63
N THR A 99 5.69 14.73 8.37
CA THR A 99 5.30 14.14 7.08
C THR A 99 3.92 13.48 7.17
N LEU A 100 3.12 13.53 6.10
CA LEU A 100 1.74 13.04 6.10
C LEU A 100 1.64 11.51 6.24
N PHE A 101 2.56 10.75 5.63
CA PHE A 101 2.55 9.29 5.62
C PHE A 101 3.88 8.65 6.03
N GLY A 102 4.92 9.46 6.25
CA GLY A 102 6.26 9.05 6.63
C GLY A 102 7.22 9.24 5.47
N THR A 103 8.49 9.58 5.74
CA THR A 103 9.48 9.97 4.73
C THR A 103 9.56 9.02 3.53
N VAL A 104 9.46 7.70 3.77
CA VAL A 104 9.51 6.70 2.70
C VAL A 104 8.24 6.70 1.84
N TYR A 105 7.06 6.71 2.45
CA TYR A 105 5.79 6.70 1.72
C TYR A 105 5.58 8.02 0.97
N ASP A 106 5.87 9.14 1.62
CA ASP A 106 5.87 10.48 1.02
C ASP A 106 6.79 10.59 -0.20
N ARG A 107 7.95 9.93 -0.17
CA ARG A 107 8.88 9.89 -1.31
C ARG A 107 8.34 9.03 -2.45
N ILE A 108 7.73 7.88 -2.15
CA ILE A 108 7.09 7.03 -3.16
C ILE A 108 5.94 7.78 -3.84
N ILE A 109 5.02 8.36 -3.05
CA ILE A 109 3.84 9.08 -3.55
C ILE A 109 4.24 10.23 -4.50
N ARG A 110 5.30 10.96 -4.16
CA ARG A 110 5.80 12.08 -4.98
C ARG A 110 6.54 11.65 -6.25
N SER A 111 6.95 10.39 -6.36
CA SER A 111 7.85 9.93 -7.43
C SER A 111 7.22 8.89 -8.36
N VAL A 112 6.00 8.44 -8.08
CA VAL A 112 5.31 7.42 -8.86
C VAL A 112 4.33 8.07 -9.85
N ASP A 113 4.30 7.56 -11.07
CA ASP A 113 3.47 8.09 -12.16
C ASP A 113 2.07 7.43 -12.24
N VAL A 114 1.73 6.57 -11.28
CA VAL A 114 0.45 5.85 -11.23
C VAL A 114 -0.39 6.34 -10.05
N PRO A 115 -1.74 6.23 -10.13
CA PRO A 115 -2.61 6.49 -8.99
C PRO A 115 -2.16 5.75 -7.73
N VAL A 116 -2.23 6.43 -6.57
CA VAL A 116 -1.83 5.86 -5.28
C VAL A 116 -2.97 5.92 -4.28
N MET A 117 -3.31 4.77 -3.70
CA MET A 117 -4.23 4.66 -2.58
C MET A 117 -3.45 4.32 -1.31
N VAL A 118 -3.48 5.20 -0.31
CA VAL A 118 -2.77 5.01 0.96
C VAL A 118 -3.75 4.81 2.10
N LEU A 119 -3.64 3.65 2.75
CA LEU A 119 -4.34 3.39 4.01
C LEU A 119 -3.47 3.79 5.18
N LYS A 120 -3.79 4.92 5.81
CA LYS A 120 -3.15 5.37 7.04
C LYS A 120 -3.77 4.65 8.23
N THR A 121 -2.98 3.86 8.95
CA THR A 121 -3.43 3.23 10.19
C THR A 121 -3.21 4.21 11.34
N THR A 122 -4.27 4.89 11.75
CA THR A 122 -4.23 5.84 12.86
C THR A 122 -4.65 5.17 14.17
N ASN A 123 -3.97 5.47 15.29
CA ASN A 123 -4.36 5.06 16.65
C ASN A 123 -5.53 5.90 17.20
N VAL A 124 -6.49 6.32 16.37
CA VAL A 124 -7.68 7.03 16.87
C VAL A 124 -8.77 6.02 17.14
N ASN A 125 -9.33 6.07 18.35
CA ASN A 125 -10.58 5.43 18.78
C ASN A 125 -11.83 5.93 18.00
N LYS A 126 -11.66 6.34 16.74
CA LYS A 126 -12.74 6.79 15.86
C LYS A 126 -12.66 5.99 14.56
N THR A 127 -13.37 4.87 14.52
CA THR A 127 -13.71 4.20 13.26
C THR A 127 -14.64 5.13 12.49
N LEU A 128 -14.28 5.49 11.26
CA LEU A 128 -15.21 6.17 10.36
C LEU A 128 -16.39 5.22 10.13
N GLN A 129 -17.60 5.67 10.45
CA GLN A 129 -18.79 4.85 10.27
C GLN A 129 -19.17 4.83 8.79
N PRO A 130 -19.61 3.68 8.23
CA PRO A 130 -20.19 3.64 6.89
C PRO A 130 -21.25 4.73 6.72
N GLY A 131 -21.20 5.48 5.61
CA GLY A 131 -22.09 6.63 5.37
C GLY A 131 -21.64 7.97 5.97
N THR A 132 -20.53 8.00 6.72
CA THR A 132 -19.93 9.27 7.16
C THR A 132 -19.34 10.00 5.95
N SER A 133 -19.84 11.19 5.64
CA SER A 133 -19.28 12.04 4.60
C SER A 133 -17.85 12.45 4.96
N VAL A 134 -16.90 12.18 4.06
CA VAL A 134 -15.54 12.69 4.17
C VAL A 134 -15.46 13.98 3.36
N SER A 135 -15.13 15.09 4.02
CA SER A 135 -14.85 16.34 3.31
C SER A 135 -13.53 16.18 2.55
N PHE A 136 -13.59 16.12 1.23
CA PHE A 136 -12.39 16.25 0.42
C PHE A 136 -11.98 17.72 0.42
N PRO A 137 -10.77 18.08 0.85
CA PRO A 137 -10.30 19.45 0.66
C PRO A 137 -10.37 19.74 -0.83
N THR A 138 -11.10 20.78 -1.20
CA THR A 138 -11.15 21.26 -2.59
C THR A 138 -9.71 21.61 -2.97
N PHE A 139 -9.20 20.98 -4.03
CA PHE A 139 -7.90 21.32 -4.57
C PHE A 139 -7.88 22.83 -4.88
N MET A 140 -7.15 23.60 -4.07
CA MET A 140 -6.83 24.98 -4.43
C MET A 140 -5.62 24.88 -5.36
N PRO A 141 -5.76 25.18 -6.66
CA PRO A 141 -4.58 25.33 -7.50
C PRO A 141 -3.67 26.38 -6.86
N PRO A 142 -2.34 26.22 -6.93
CA PRO A 142 -1.43 27.22 -6.41
C PRO A 142 -1.82 28.58 -7.00
N GLY A 143 -2.10 29.55 -6.12
CA GLY A 143 -2.41 30.90 -6.53
C GLY A 143 -1.31 31.41 -7.44
N ARG A 144 -1.69 32.04 -8.56
CA ARG A 144 -0.78 32.89 -9.33
C ARG A 144 -0.09 33.83 -8.34
N THR A 145 1.21 33.63 -8.12
CA THR A 145 2.10 34.66 -7.58
C THR A 145 2.27 35.76 -8.60
#